data_AF-A0A974AVK9-F1
#
_entry.id   AF-A0A974AVK9-F1
#
_cell.length_a   1.000
_cell.length_b   1.000
_cell.length_c   1.000
_cell.angle_alpha   90.00
_cell.angle_beta   90.00
_cell.angle_gamma   90.00
#
_symmetry.space_group_name_H-M   'P 1'
#
loop_
_entity.id
_entity.type
_entity.pdbx_description
1 polymer ?
#
loop_
_entity_poly.entity_id
_entity_poly.type
_entity_poly.pdbx_seq_one_letter_code
_entity_poly.pdbx_strand_id
1 'polypeptide(L)'
;MAALACLAALPLAACAGDPEDTERPTTPTGVTAQASSATTVHVMWETSSDNEEVTGYEVYEKGNRVRTLPATKHMVDVDRLSPRTAYRFTVRARDAAGNLSGPSTAISVTTPAAAPDDRGAPTPPGSVRGTVDGSRAVTLTWAPSTDDTGVTSYDIYQEDSRVHSVQGTRATAHVTGLRPGTVYTFTVRARDAAENSSPDSAPVDLTTAPAPGDKTPSTAPTSLKATARKGAIDLSWTPPRTGAPVREHRLYLNGRPATTIVWGAEPPAGTATYTMTITDPPGTRYSIKLRAKLTDGRWGDFSAQRTVVVE
;
A
#
# COMPACT_ATOMS: atom_id res chain seq x y z
N MET A 1 1.19 -35.45 -74.58
CA MET A 1 0.84 -34.01 -74.66
C MET A 1 0.86 -33.45 -73.25
N ALA A 2 1.49 -32.29 -73.08
CA ALA A 2 2.02 -31.76 -71.83
C ALA A 2 0.96 -31.54 -70.73
N ALA A 3 1.30 -31.93 -69.50
CA ALA A 3 0.56 -31.60 -68.29
C ALA A 3 0.91 -30.16 -67.88
N LEU A 4 -0.10 -29.29 -67.87
CA LEU A 4 -0.01 -27.91 -67.38
C LEU A 4 -0.03 -27.93 -65.84
N ALA A 5 1.11 -27.65 -65.21
CA ALA A 5 1.19 -27.42 -63.77
C ALA A 5 0.63 -26.02 -63.46
N CYS A 6 -0.53 -25.97 -62.82
CA CYS A 6 -1.14 -24.74 -62.32
C CYS A 6 -0.45 -24.36 -60.99
N LEU A 7 0.47 -23.40 -61.02
CA LEU A 7 1.00 -22.79 -59.79
C LEU A 7 -0.11 -21.95 -59.14
N ALA A 8 -0.63 -22.42 -58.00
CA ALA A 8 -1.46 -21.60 -57.12
C ALA A 8 -0.55 -20.64 -56.33
N ALA A 9 -0.59 -19.36 -56.68
CA ALA A 9 0.01 -18.31 -55.87
C ALA A 9 -0.88 -18.07 -54.63
N LEU A 10 -0.44 -18.55 -53.48
CA LEU A 10 -0.99 -18.18 -52.18
C LEU A 10 -0.63 -16.71 -51.90
N PRO A 11 -1.59 -15.82 -51.62
CA PRO A 11 -1.25 -14.50 -51.11
C PRO A 11 -0.70 -14.68 -49.68
N LEU A 12 0.53 -14.24 -49.46
CA LEU A 12 1.05 -13.95 -48.13
C LEU A 12 0.15 -12.85 -47.54
N ALA A 13 -0.81 -13.25 -46.71
CA ALA A 13 -1.45 -12.33 -45.79
C ALA A 13 -0.36 -11.87 -44.81
N ALA A 14 0.22 -10.70 -45.07
CA ALA A 14 0.99 -9.99 -44.07
C ALA A 14 0.07 -9.81 -42.86
N CYS A 15 0.43 -10.41 -41.72
CA CYS A 15 -0.16 -10.05 -40.45
C CYS A 15 0.09 -8.55 -40.26
N ALA A 16 -0.91 -7.71 -40.51
CA ALA A 16 -0.89 -6.34 -40.04
C ALA A 16 -0.76 -6.45 -38.52
N GLY A 17 0.41 -6.08 -37.98
CA GLY A 17 0.57 -5.91 -36.55
C GLY A 17 -0.46 -4.89 -36.07
N ASP A 18 -1.00 -5.10 -34.88
CA ASP A 18 -1.88 -4.13 -34.25
C ASP A 18 -1.24 -2.72 -34.34
N PRO A 19 -2.03 -1.67 -34.61
CA PRO A 19 -1.48 -0.32 -34.74
C PRO A 19 -0.71 0.04 -33.46
N GLU A 20 0.52 0.55 -33.63
CA GLU A 20 1.34 1.01 -32.51
C GLU A 20 0.60 2.12 -31.75
N ASP A 21 0.51 1.97 -30.42
CA ASP A 21 -0.19 2.91 -29.56
C ASP A 21 0.54 4.27 -29.51
N THR A 22 -0.20 5.34 -29.81
CA THR A 22 0.32 6.71 -29.87
C THR A 22 -0.35 7.66 -28.88
N GLU A 23 -1.39 7.18 -28.19
CA GLU A 23 -2.04 7.96 -27.16
C GLU A 23 -1.15 8.00 -25.92
N ARG A 24 -1.18 9.12 -25.21
CA ARG A 24 -0.32 9.33 -24.04
C ARG A 24 -1.15 9.08 -22.78
N PRO A 25 -0.54 8.52 -21.73
CA PRO A 25 -1.18 8.47 -20.42
C PRO A 25 -1.60 9.85 -19.91
N THR A 26 -2.66 9.88 -19.10
CA THR A 26 -3.07 11.08 -18.39
C THR A 26 -1.96 11.57 -17.46
N THR A 27 -1.83 12.89 -17.34
CA THR A 27 -0.81 13.51 -16.49
C THR A 27 -1.10 13.20 -15.02
N PRO A 28 -0.11 12.73 -14.22
CA PRO A 28 -0.33 12.46 -12.80
C PRO A 28 -0.83 13.70 -12.04
N THR A 29 -1.89 13.51 -11.25
CA THR A 29 -2.50 14.52 -10.37
C THR A 29 -2.16 14.26 -8.89
N GLY A 30 -2.61 15.14 -7.99
CA GLY A 30 -2.41 14.97 -6.55
C GLY A 30 -0.96 14.90 -6.10
N VAL A 31 -0.03 15.47 -6.88
CA VAL A 31 1.40 15.38 -6.57
C VAL A 31 1.72 16.15 -5.30
N THR A 32 2.43 15.50 -4.38
CA THR A 32 2.93 16.07 -3.14
C THR A 32 4.41 15.74 -2.95
N ALA A 33 5.15 16.61 -2.29
CA ALA A 33 6.54 16.39 -1.92
C ALA A 33 6.75 16.81 -0.47
N GLN A 34 7.24 15.89 0.35
CA GLN A 34 7.44 16.08 1.78
C GLN A 34 8.88 15.74 2.15
N ALA A 35 9.61 16.67 2.75
CA ALA A 35 10.91 16.35 3.33
C ALA A 35 10.70 15.35 4.47
N SER A 36 11.29 14.17 4.35
CA SER A 36 11.26 13.16 5.40
C SER A 36 12.44 13.34 6.35
N SER A 37 13.57 13.84 5.84
CA SER A 37 14.78 14.16 6.59
C SER A 37 15.56 15.30 5.92
N ALA A 38 16.77 15.61 6.41
CA ALA A 38 17.69 16.54 5.76
C ALA A 38 18.20 16.10 4.38
N THR A 39 18.09 14.81 4.03
CA THR A 39 18.63 14.25 2.78
C THR A 39 17.63 13.43 1.96
N THR A 40 16.39 13.34 2.42
CA THR A 40 15.34 12.55 1.76
C THR A 40 14.03 13.34 1.63
N VAL A 41 13.43 13.28 0.45
CA VAL A 41 12.08 13.77 0.17
C VAL A 41 11.20 12.62 -0.30
N HIS A 42 10.05 12.46 0.34
CA HIS A 42 8.99 11.60 -0.13
C HIS A 42 8.12 12.32 -1.17
N VAL A 43 7.98 11.74 -2.35
CA VAL A 43 7.11 12.23 -3.43
C VAL A 43 5.98 11.22 -3.64
N MET A 44 4.74 11.70 -3.74
CA MET A 44 3.54 10.88 -3.94
C MET A 44 2.61 11.54 -4.96
N TRP A 45 1.83 10.74 -5.68
CA TRP A 45 0.87 11.18 -6.70
C TRP A 45 -0.34 10.24 -6.79
N GLU A 46 -1.36 10.66 -7.52
CA GLU A 46 -2.52 9.83 -7.87
C GLU A 46 -2.24 9.00 -9.12
N THR A 47 -2.93 7.87 -9.28
CA THR A 47 -2.75 6.98 -10.43
C THR A 47 -3.25 7.63 -11.72
N SER A 48 -2.44 7.58 -12.77
CA SER A 48 -2.82 7.90 -14.14
C SER A 48 -3.61 6.77 -14.80
N SER A 49 -4.23 7.10 -15.93
CA SER A 49 -4.97 6.20 -16.81
C SER A 49 -4.45 6.33 -18.24
N ASP A 50 -4.70 5.31 -19.05
CA ASP A 50 -4.30 5.23 -20.45
C ASP A 50 -5.34 4.35 -21.20
N ASN A 51 -5.39 4.42 -22.53
CA ASN A 51 -6.28 3.61 -23.36
C ASN A 51 -5.93 2.12 -23.30
N GLU A 52 -4.65 1.77 -23.20
CA GLU A 52 -4.19 0.39 -23.05
C GLU A 52 -3.77 0.11 -21.60
N GLU A 53 -2.64 0.67 -21.18
CA GLU A 53 -2.16 0.56 -19.80
C GLU A 53 -1.06 1.56 -19.45
N VAL A 54 -1.07 2.03 -18.21
CA VAL A 54 0.11 2.68 -17.63
C VAL A 54 1.05 1.60 -17.12
N THR A 55 2.31 1.61 -17.58
CA THR A 55 3.34 0.64 -17.15
C THR A 55 4.30 1.19 -16.10
N GLY A 56 4.40 2.51 -15.98
CA GLY A 56 5.28 3.12 -14.99
C GLY A 56 5.15 4.62 -14.80
N TYR A 57 5.94 5.11 -13.84
CA TYR A 57 6.07 6.53 -13.54
C TYR A 57 7.54 6.93 -13.50
N GLU A 58 7.80 8.18 -13.86
CA GLU A 58 9.11 8.81 -13.79
C GLU A 58 9.04 10.09 -12.96
N VAL A 59 9.93 10.21 -11.97
CA VAL A 59 10.04 11.40 -11.11
C VAL A 59 11.24 12.22 -11.54
N TYR A 60 11.04 13.53 -11.66
CA TYR A 60 12.02 14.49 -12.16
C TYR A 60 12.30 15.58 -11.14
N GLU A 61 13.56 15.95 -10.94
CA GLU A 61 14.02 17.12 -10.20
C GLU A 61 14.57 18.14 -11.20
N LYS A 62 13.97 19.35 -11.27
CA LYS A 62 14.34 20.41 -12.23
C LYS A 62 14.54 19.90 -13.68
N GLY A 63 13.72 18.93 -14.10
CA GLY A 63 13.76 18.34 -15.45
C GLY A 63 14.73 17.17 -15.63
N ASN A 64 15.53 16.83 -14.62
CA ASN A 64 16.37 15.63 -14.62
C ASN A 64 15.62 14.45 -14.00
N ARG A 65 15.55 13.31 -14.68
CA ARG A 65 14.90 12.10 -14.16
C ARG A 65 15.73 11.52 -13.00
N VAL A 66 15.13 11.42 -11.82
CA VAL A 66 15.78 10.92 -10.58
C VAL A 66 15.28 9.53 -10.16
N ARG A 67 14.08 9.13 -10.60
CA ARG A 67 13.49 7.80 -10.34
C ARG A 67 12.66 7.30 -11.53
N THR A 68 12.61 5.99 -11.68
CA THR A 68 11.70 5.25 -12.58
C THR A 68 11.06 4.13 -11.77
N LEU A 69 9.74 3.98 -11.87
CA LEU A 69 8.93 3.12 -11.01
C LEU A 69 7.93 2.32 -11.84
N PRO A 70 7.56 1.10 -11.41
CA PRO A 70 6.45 0.37 -12.01
C PRO A 70 5.11 1.05 -11.70
N ALA A 71 4.09 0.80 -12.51
CA ALA A 71 2.75 1.38 -12.33
C ALA A 71 2.09 1.04 -10.98
N THR A 72 2.52 -0.02 -10.32
CA THR A 72 2.06 -0.42 -8.98
C THR A 72 2.56 0.50 -7.85
N LYS A 73 3.47 1.43 -8.15
CA LYS A 73 4.01 2.42 -7.20
C LYS A 73 3.58 3.82 -7.59
N HIS A 74 2.93 4.51 -6.66
CA HIS A 74 2.46 5.88 -6.80
C HIS A 74 3.14 6.83 -5.79
N MET A 75 4.28 6.39 -5.24
CA MET A 75 5.08 7.15 -4.30
C MET A 75 6.51 6.61 -4.23
N VAL A 76 7.46 7.45 -3.84
CA VAL A 76 8.89 7.10 -3.74
C VAL A 76 9.65 8.04 -2.81
N ASP A 77 10.78 7.58 -2.29
CA ASP A 77 11.80 8.44 -1.69
C ASP A 77 12.88 8.83 -2.70
N VAL A 78 13.13 10.13 -2.79
CA VAL A 78 14.30 10.70 -3.44
C VAL A 78 15.32 11.01 -2.34
N ASP A 79 16.40 10.22 -2.33
CA ASP A 79 17.46 10.25 -1.31
C ASP A 79 18.70 11.00 -1.81
N ARG A 80 19.73 11.08 -0.95
CA ARG A 80 21.03 11.72 -1.25
C ARG A 80 20.89 13.21 -1.63
N LEU A 81 19.88 13.87 -1.10
CA LEU A 81 19.66 15.30 -1.25
C LEU A 81 20.57 16.07 -0.29
N SER A 82 20.84 17.33 -0.62
CA SER A 82 21.60 18.26 0.23
C SER A 82 20.68 18.87 1.28
N PRO A 83 21.15 19.05 2.53
CA PRO A 83 20.42 19.79 3.56
C PRO A 83 20.17 21.26 3.18
N ARG A 84 19.17 21.90 3.79
CA ARG A 84 18.79 23.31 3.57
C ARG A 84 18.64 23.69 2.09
N THR A 85 18.21 22.75 1.25
CA THR A 85 18.19 22.94 -0.21
C THR A 85 16.76 22.85 -0.73
N ALA A 86 16.40 23.81 -1.58
CA ALA A 86 15.12 23.82 -2.26
C ALA A 86 15.16 22.93 -3.52
N TYR A 87 14.22 22.00 -3.57
CA TYR A 87 13.98 21.07 -4.68
C TYR A 87 12.65 21.36 -5.35
N ARG A 88 12.54 20.95 -6.62
CA ARG A 88 11.30 21.06 -7.40
C ARG A 88 11.04 19.77 -8.15
N PHE A 89 10.00 19.05 -7.75
CA PHE A 89 9.65 17.74 -8.31
C PHE A 89 8.47 17.81 -9.26
N THR A 90 8.54 16.98 -10.31
CA THR A 90 7.41 16.68 -11.22
C THR A 90 7.37 15.18 -11.49
N VAL A 91 6.20 14.67 -11.86
CA VAL A 91 5.99 13.25 -12.18
C VAL A 91 5.38 13.11 -13.57
N ARG A 92 5.77 12.07 -14.31
CA ARG A 92 5.19 11.68 -15.60
C ARG A 92 4.79 10.21 -15.57
N ALA A 93 3.72 9.86 -16.27
CA ALA A 93 3.33 8.47 -16.50
C ALA A 93 3.87 7.98 -17.85
N ARG A 94 4.09 6.66 -17.96
CA ARG A 94 4.59 5.96 -19.14
C ARG A 94 3.71 4.74 -19.44
N ASP A 95 3.34 4.54 -20.70
CA ASP A 95 2.62 3.34 -21.17
C ASP A 95 3.55 2.23 -21.66
N ALA A 96 3.00 1.20 -22.30
CA ALA A 96 3.75 0.09 -22.86
C ALA A 96 4.52 0.44 -24.15
N ALA A 97 3.96 1.32 -24.99
CA ALA A 97 4.58 1.83 -26.22
C ALA A 97 5.73 2.83 -25.96
N GLY A 98 5.85 3.31 -24.73
CA GLY A 98 6.85 4.28 -24.31
C GLY A 98 6.38 5.73 -24.44
N ASN A 99 5.10 6.01 -24.71
CA ASN A 99 4.62 7.38 -24.69
C ASN A 99 4.60 7.90 -23.24
N LEU A 100 5.02 9.16 -23.09
CA LEU A 100 5.07 9.84 -21.80
C LEU A 100 3.98 10.89 -21.72
N SER A 101 3.30 10.97 -20.58
CA SER A 101 2.40 12.06 -20.27
C SER A 101 3.10 13.44 -20.29
N GLY A 102 2.32 14.51 -20.19
CA GLY A 102 2.84 15.81 -19.75
C GLY A 102 3.43 15.73 -18.33
N PRO A 103 4.31 16.68 -17.93
CA PRO A 103 4.74 16.78 -16.54
C PRO A 103 3.57 17.22 -15.65
N SER A 104 3.48 16.63 -14.47
CA SER A 104 2.56 17.09 -13.43
C SER A 104 2.78 18.56 -13.05
N THR A 105 1.83 19.12 -12.30
CA THR A 105 2.12 20.34 -11.52
C THR A 105 3.35 20.10 -10.67
N ALA A 106 4.28 21.06 -10.70
CA ALA A 106 5.52 20.94 -9.98
C ALA A 106 5.39 21.41 -8.54
N ILE A 107 5.96 20.64 -7.62
CA ILE A 107 5.90 20.91 -6.19
C ILE A 107 7.29 21.25 -5.67
N SER A 108 7.36 22.34 -4.92
CA SER A 108 8.59 22.78 -4.25
C SER A 108 8.62 22.30 -2.80
N VAL A 109 9.80 21.88 -2.37
CA VAL A 109 10.06 21.43 -1.01
C VAL A 109 11.48 21.80 -0.63
N THR A 110 11.71 22.13 0.63
CA THR A 110 13.04 22.44 1.15
C THR A 110 13.42 21.42 2.21
N THR A 111 14.57 20.78 2.05
CA THR A 111 15.11 19.88 3.08
C THR A 111 15.51 20.70 4.33
N PRO A 112 15.32 20.18 5.55
CA PRO A 112 15.75 20.84 6.77
C PRO A 112 17.29 20.86 6.90
N ALA A 113 17.78 21.47 7.98
CA ALA A 113 19.18 21.37 8.37
C ALA A 113 19.53 19.92 8.74
N ALA A 114 20.76 19.51 8.46
CA ALA A 114 21.26 18.23 8.96
C ALA A 114 21.51 18.31 10.46
N ALA A 115 21.27 17.19 11.14
CA ALA A 115 21.65 16.93 12.52
C ALA A 115 22.58 15.69 12.57
N PRO A 116 23.83 15.79 12.06
CA PRO A 116 24.68 14.62 11.83
C PRO A 116 25.11 13.91 13.12
N ASP A 117 25.05 14.59 14.25
CA ASP A 117 25.42 14.05 15.57
C ASP A 117 24.21 13.50 16.33
N ASP A 118 23.00 13.66 15.78
CA ASP A 118 21.78 13.15 16.40
C ASP A 118 21.62 11.64 16.18
N ARG A 119 21.35 10.95 17.29
CA ARG A 119 21.12 9.50 17.37
C ARG A 119 19.84 9.19 18.13
N GLY A 120 19.15 10.20 18.66
CA GLY A 120 17.88 10.07 19.34
C GLY A 120 16.79 9.83 18.32
N ALA A 121 16.00 8.77 18.48
CA ALA A 121 14.78 8.63 17.69
C ALA A 121 13.66 9.44 18.36
N PRO A 122 12.75 10.04 17.57
CA PRO A 122 11.56 10.64 18.12
C PRO A 122 10.73 9.65 18.94
N THR A 123 9.96 10.16 19.90
CA THR A 123 8.96 9.34 20.60
C THR A 123 7.88 8.86 19.63
N PRO A 124 7.29 7.66 19.80
CA PRO A 124 6.21 7.21 18.94
C PRO A 124 4.99 8.14 19.08
N PRO A 125 4.27 8.44 17.98
CA PRO A 125 3.06 9.27 18.05
C PRO A 125 2.05 8.71 19.05
N GLY A 126 1.59 9.57 19.96
CA GLY A 126 0.66 9.18 21.02
C GLY A 126 -0.81 9.21 20.55
N SER A 127 -1.69 8.51 21.26
CA SER A 127 -3.16 8.65 21.12
C SER A 127 -3.69 8.63 19.68
N VAL A 128 -3.13 7.76 18.83
CA VAL A 128 -3.54 7.68 17.42
C VAL A 128 -4.99 7.20 17.32
N ARG A 129 -5.78 7.91 16.52
CA ARG A 129 -7.20 7.62 16.23
C ARG A 129 -7.45 7.91 14.75
N GLY A 130 -8.59 7.44 14.24
CA GLY A 130 -9.01 7.80 12.90
C GLY A 130 -10.51 7.79 12.72
N THR A 131 -10.96 8.46 11.67
CA THR A 131 -12.33 8.52 11.19
C THR A 131 -12.40 8.02 9.76
N VAL A 132 -13.53 7.41 9.41
CA VAL A 132 -13.78 6.91 8.06
C VAL A 132 -14.47 8.01 7.26
N ASP A 133 -13.90 8.35 6.11
CA ASP A 133 -14.37 9.43 5.24
C ASP A 133 -14.96 8.82 3.97
N GLY A 134 -16.15 8.23 4.11
CA GLY A 134 -16.82 7.52 3.03
C GLY A 134 -16.15 6.19 2.70
N SER A 135 -16.18 5.79 1.43
CA SER A 135 -15.83 4.43 1.00
C SER A 135 -14.38 4.27 0.54
N ARG A 136 -13.63 5.37 0.38
CA ARG A 136 -12.29 5.33 -0.23
C ARG A 136 -11.23 6.10 0.54
N ALA A 137 -11.56 6.51 1.76
CA ALA A 137 -10.74 7.44 2.50
C ALA A 137 -10.91 7.29 4.00
N VAL A 138 -9.85 7.65 4.72
CA VAL A 138 -9.84 7.80 6.18
C VAL A 138 -8.98 9.00 6.57
N THR A 139 -9.31 9.63 7.68
CA THR A 139 -8.46 10.64 8.32
C THR A 139 -7.91 10.08 9.62
N LEU A 140 -6.59 10.11 9.77
CA LEU A 140 -5.88 9.78 10.98
C LEU A 140 -5.50 11.07 11.73
N THR A 141 -5.52 10.99 13.06
CA THR A 141 -5.10 12.06 13.97
C THR A 141 -4.31 11.46 15.14
N TRP A 142 -3.33 12.19 15.66
CA TRP A 142 -2.48 11.72 16.76
C TRP A 142 -2.05 12.87 17.68
N ALA A 143 -1.51 12.53 18.84
CA ALA A 143 -0.78 13.46 19.67
C ALA A 143 0.66 13.61 19.12
N PRO A 144 1.20 14.84 19.05
CA PRO A 144 2.55 15.07 18.54
C PRO A 144 3.62 14.28 19.30
N SER A 145 4.62 13.82 18.55
CA SER A 145 5.86 13.26 19.06
C SER A 145 6.81 14.37 19.53
N THR A 146 7.78 13.98 20.35
CA THR A 146 8.86 14.83 20.85
C THR A 146 10.20 14.23 20.46
N ASP A 147 11.17 15.10 20.23
CA ASP A 147 12.53 14.75 19.84
C ASP A 147 13.47 15.89 20.26
N ASP A 148 14.77 15.62 20.44
CA ASP A 148 15.75 16.61 20.88
C ASP A 148 16.18 17.58 19.77
N THR A 149 16.13 17.15 18.49
CA THR A 149 16.37 18.01 17.32
C THR A 149 15.11 18.36 16.55
N GLY A 150 14.03 17.63 16.80
CA GLY A 150 12.68 17.94 16.36
C GLY A 150 12.18 17.01 15.26
N VAL A 151 10.85 16.84 15.22
CA VAL A 151 10.19 15.96 14.26
C VAL A 151 10.12 16.64 12.89
N THR A 152 10.69 16.00 11.86
CA THR A 152 10.65 16.48 10.47
C THR A 152 9.39 16.01 9.75
N SER A 153 8.98 14.76 9.98
CA SER A 153 7.81 14.19 9.32
C SER A 153 7.11 13.13 10.17
N TYR A 154 5.84 12.88 9.83
CA TYR A 154 5.13 11.67 10.25
C TYR A 154 4.87 10.80 9.02
N ASP A 155 5.33 9.55 9.08
CA ASP A 155 5.14 8.54 8.06
C ASP A 155 3.96 7.64 8.47
N ILE A 156 2.97 7.52 7.59
CA ILE A 156 1.77 6.68 7.79
C ILE A 156 2.01 5.36 7.08
N TYR A 157 1.85 4.27 7.82
CA TYR A 157 2.02 2.92 7.34
C TYR A 157 0.70 2.19 7.28
N GLN A 158 0.49 1.47 6.19
CA GLN A 158 -0.49 0.40 6.10
C GLN A 158 0.32 -0.89 6.04
N GLU A 159 0.15 -1.76 7.04
CA GLU A 159 1.05 -2.90 7.23
C GLU A 159 2.50 -2.43 7.40
N ASP A 160 3.45 -2.98 6.64
CA ASP A 160 4.85 -2.53 6.63
C ASP A 160 5.17 -1.59 5.45
N SER A 161 4.15 -1.19 4.67
CA SER A 161 4.32 -0.25 3.56
C SER A 161 3.98 1.16 4.03
N ARG A 162 4.91 2.10 3.85
CA ARG A 162 4.56 3.52 3.94
C ARG A 162 3.56 3.83 2.83
N VAL A 163 2.46 4.48 3.18
CA VAL A 163 1.39 4.87 2.26
C VAL A 163 1.19 6.38 2.20
N HIS A 164 1.71 7.13 3.17
CA HIS A 164 1.68 8.58 3.15
C HIS A 164 2.76 9.17 4.06
N SER A 165 3.11 10.44 3.88
CA SER A 165 3.98 11.20 4.78
C SER A 165 3.50 12.64 4.85
N VAL A 166 3.55 13.24 6.03
CA VAL A 166 3.15 14.63 6.28
C VAL A 166 4.21 15.36 7.09
N GLN A 167 4.23 16.70 7.03
CA GLN A 167 5.14 17.55 7.81
C GLN A 167 5.06 17.23 9.32
N GLY A 168 6.19 17.31 10.02
CA GLY A 168 6.27 17.05 11.47
C GLY A 168 5.48 18.03 12.34
N THR A 169 5.01 19.15 11.77
CA THR A 169 4.08 20.08 12.41
C THR A 169 2.61 19.69 12.27
N ARG A 170 2.29 18.68 11.45
CA ARG A 170 0.93 18.16 11.27
C ARG A 170 0.71 16.94 12.14
N ALA A 171 -0.37 16.97 12.91
CA ALA A 171 -0.82 15.85 13.73
C ALA A 171 -2.02 15.12 13.09
N THR A 172 -2.12 15.19 11.76
CA THR A 172 -3.23 14.63 10.99
C THR A 172 -2.78 14.28 9.56
N ALA A 173 -3.37 13.21 9.01
CA ALA A 173 -3.19 12.81 7.62
C ALA A 173 -4.48 12.18 7.08
N HIS A 174 -4.83 12.54 5.85
CA HIS A 174 -5.92 11.93 5.10
C HIS A 174 -5.32 10.92 4.12
N VAL A 175 -5.68 9.64 4.27
CA VAL A 175 -5.28 8.56 3.37
C VAL A 175 -6.44 8.25 2.42
N THR A 176 -6.20 8.38 1.12
CA THR A 176 -7.19 8.16 0.05
C THR A 176 -6.86 6.91 -0.77
N GLY A 177 -7.66 6.63 -1.81
CA GLY A 177 -7.40 5.50 -2.72
C GLY A 177 -7.73 4.13 -2.12
N LEU A 178 -8.40 4.11 -0.97
CA LEU A 178 -8.79 2.87 -0.29
C LEU A 178 -9.92 2.15 -1.02
N ARG A 179 -10.04 0.85 -0.77
CA ARG A 179 -11.13 0.01 -1.27
C ARG A 179 -12.34 0.14 -0.36
N PRO A 180 -13.57 0.22 -0.91
CA PRO A 180 -14.80 0.17 -0.12
C PRO A 180 -14.95 -1.09 0.74
N GLY A 181 -15.66 -0.97 1.86
CA GLY A 181 -16.01 -2.10 2.75
C GLY A 181 -14.84 -2.88 3.35
N THR A 182 -13.62 -2.34 3.22
CA THR A 182 -12.37 -3.05 3.50
C THR A 182 -11.82 -2.61 4.84
N VAL A 183 -11.36 -3.58 5.62
CA VAL A 183 -10.69 -3.32 6.89
C VAL A 183 -9.22 -3.00 6.64
N TYR A 184 -8.74 -1.90 7.22
CA TYR A 184 -7.37 -1.43 7.17
C TYR A 184 -6.81 -1.28 8.58
N THR A 185 -5.53 -1.58 8.75
CA THR A 185 -4.79 -1.30 9.98
C THR A 185 -3.68 -0.30 9.65
N PHE A 186 -3.69 0.84 10.33
CA PHE A 186 -2.70 1.90 10.16
C PHE A 186 -1.83 2.07 11.41
N THR A 187 -0.55 2.37 11.21
CA THR A 187 0.35 2.90 12.25
C THR A 187 0.98 4.19 11.75
N VAL A 188 1.46 5.00 12.69
CA VAL A 188 2.19 6.25 12.39
C VAL A 188 3.56 6.18 13.06
N ARG A 189 4.60 6.61 12.35
CA ARG A 189 5.95 6.82 12.89
C ARG A 189 6.34 8.29 12.75
N ALA A 190 7.07 8.82 13.71
CA ALA A 190 7.75 10.10 13.60
C ALA A 190 9.17 9.89 13.07
N ARG A 191 9.66 10.82 12.26
CA ARG A 191 11.04 10.84 11.74
C ARG A 191 11.66 12.21 11.94
N ASP A 192 12.93 12.26 12.32
CA ASP A 192 13.71 13.49 12.48
C ASP A 192 14.52 13.83 11.22
N ALA A 193 15.35 14.88 11.31
CA ALA A 193 16.20 15.32 10.21
C ALA A 193 17.43 14.39 9.98
N ALA A 194 17.79 13.58 10.97
CA ALA A 194 18.92 12.65 10.96
C ALA A 194 18.56 11.24 10.45
N GLU A 195 17.31 11.04 10.00
CA GLU A 195 16.75 9.76 9.55
C GLU A 195 16.43 8.77 10.68
N ASN A 196 16.45 9.18 11.96
CA ASN A 196 15.99 8.31 13.02
C ASN A 196 14.46 8.25 12.99
N SER A 197 13.92 7.03 13.11
CA SER A 197 12.49 6.76 13.11
C SER A 197 12.07 6.26 14.48
N SER A 198 10.94 6.78 14.98
CA SER A 198 10.29 6.22 16.15
C SER A 198 9.85 4.77 15.90
N PRO A 199 9.59 3.99 16.97
CA PRO A 199 8.75 2.81 16.89
C PRO A 199 7.35 3.12 16.30
N ASP A 200 6.63 2.08 15.88
CA ASP A 200 5.21 2.20 15.49
C ASP A 200 4.37 2.77 16.65
N SER A 201 3.42 3.64 16.32
CA SER A 201 2.33 3.95 17.23
C SER A 201 1.48 2.71 17.55
N ALA A 202 0.56 2.84 18.50
CA ALA A 202 -0.54 1.87 18.61
C ALA A 202 -1.30 1.80 17.26
N PRO A 203 -1.69 0.59 16.81
CA PRO A 203 -2.40 0.44 15.55
C PRO A 203 -3.83 0.95 15.65
N VAL A 204 -4.35 1.48 14.54
CA VAL A 204 -5.76 1.86 14.40
C VAL A 204 -6.39 1.03 13.29
N ASP A 205 -7.42 0.26 13.64
CA ASP A 205 -8.23 -0.47 12.68
C ASP A 205 -9.42 0.37 12.23
N LEU A 206 -9.58 0.56 10.93
CA LEU A 206 -10.68 1.28 10.32
C LEU A 206 -11.30 0.43 9.21
N THR A 207 -12.62 0.47 9.09
CA THR A 207 -13.35 -0.18 7.99
C THR A 207 -13.98 0.89 7.13
N THR A 208 -13.56 1.00 5.88
CA THR A 208 -14.16 1.97 4.95
C THR A 208 -15.62 1.67 4.73
N ALA A 209 -16.42 2.69 4.44
CA ALA A 209 -17.83 2.47 4.11
C ALA A 209 -17.96 1.61 2.82
N PRO A 210 -19.07 0.89 2.64
CA PRO A 210 -19.40 0.28 1.36
C PRO A 210 -19.45 1.31 0.23
N ALA A 211 -19.34 0.85 -1.02
CA ALA A 211 -19.49 1.74 -2.16
C ALA A 211 -20.91 2.35 -2.17
N PRO A 212 -21.10 3.61 -2.61
CA PRO A 212 -22.43 4.20 -2.70
C PRO A 212 -23.37 3.31 -3.53
N GLY A 213 -24.52 2.95 -2.96
CA GLY A 213 -25.51 2.05 -3.59
C GLY A 213 -25.26 0.56 -3.36
N ASP A 214 -24.08 0.17 -2.86
CA ASP A 214 -23.80 -1.19 -2.43
C ASP A 214 -24.36 -1.43 -1.03
N LYS A 215 -25.37 -2.30 -0.93
CA LYS A 215 -25.99 -2.69 0.34
C LYS A 215 -25.42 -4.00 0.89
N THR A 216 -24.37 -4.54 0.27
CA THR A 216 -23.78 -5.79 0.73
C THR A 216 -23.01 -5.56 2.05
N PRO A 217 -23.25 -6.37 3.09
CA PRO A 217 -22.45 -6.31 4.31
C PRO A 217 -20.97 -6.62 4.02
N SER A 218 -20.06 -5.99 4.77
CA SER A 218 -18.62 -6.31 4.67
C SER A 218 -18.39 -7.81 4.83
N THR A 219 -17.52 -8.35 3.99
CA THR A 219 -17.21 -9.78 3.95
C THR A 219 -15.92 -10.12 4.69
N ALA A 220 -15.33 -9.14 5.37
CA ALA A 220 -14.11 -9.31 6.15
C ALA A 220 -14.37 -10.12 7.43
N PRO A 221 -13.53 -11.13 7.73
CA PRO A 221 -13.44 -11.68 9.08
C PRO A 221 -13.05 -10.57 10.08
N THR A 222 -13.69 -10.57 11.24
CA THR A 222 -13.51 -9.53 12.27
C THR A 222 -12.89 -10.10 13.54
N SER A 223 -12.48 -9.23 14.46
CA SER A 223 -11.93 -9.63 15.77
C SER A 223 -10.75 -10.60 15.68
N LEU A 224 -9.94 -10.52 14.60
CA LEU A 224 -8.73 -11.31 14.47
C LEU A 224 -7.79 -10.98 15.64
N LYS A 225 -7.38 -12.00 16.38
CA LYS A 225 -6.32 -11.97 17.38
C LYS A 225 -5.26 -12.97 16.98
N ALA A 226 -4.00 -12.61 17.24
CA ALA A 226 -2.85 -13.48 17.04
C ALA A 226 -1.98 -13.40 18.30
N THR A 227 -1.61 -14.55 18.83
CA THR A 227 -0.73 -14.67 19.99
C THR A 227 0.42 -15.58 19.62
N ALA A 228 1.64 -15.05 19.59
CA ALA A 228 2.84 -15.86 19.43
C ALA A 228 3.19 -16.53 20.76
N ARG A 229 3.70 -17.76 20.66
CA ARG A 229 4.31 -18.51 21.75
C ARG A 229 5.40 -19.40 21.17
N LYS A 230 6.21 -20.01 22.02
CA LYS A 230 7.28 -20.92 21.58
C LYS A 230 6.77 -21.96 20.56
N GLY A 231 7.26 -21.87 19.33
CA GLY A 231 6.99 -22.80 18.24
C GLY A 231 5.63 -22.64 17.53
N ALA A 232 4.81 -21.64 17.89
CA ALA A 232 3.48 -21.50 17.30
C ALA A 232 2.90 -20.08 17.37
N ILE A 233 1.91 -19.82 16.52
CA ILE A 233 1.02 -18.66 16.61
C ILE A 233 -0.42 -19.17 16.69
N ASP A 234 -1.11 -18.81 17.77
CA ASP A 234 -2.53 -19.11 17.96
C ASP A 234 -3.37 -17.94 17.43
N LEU A 235 -4.32 -18.25 16.56
CA LEU A 235 -5.23 -17.31 15.92
C LEU A 235 -6.66 -17.53 16.42
N SER A 236 -7.41 -16.44 16.58
CA SER A 236 -8.87 -16.49 16.73
C SER A 236 -9.52 -15.34 15.97
N TRP A 237 -10.69 -15.57 15.38
CA TRP A 237 -11.44 -14.55 14.63
C TRP A 237 -12.93 -14.88 14.56
N THR A 238 -13.74 -13.89 14.20
CA THR A 238 -15.16 -14.05 13.90
C THR A 238 -15.34 -14.10 12.37
N PRO A 239 -15.82 -15.20 11.78
CA PRO A 239 -16.15 -15.29 10.35
C PRO A 239 -17.22 -14.26 9.95
N PRO A 240 -17.24 -13.82 8.69
CA PRO A 240 -18.26 -12.90 8.20
C PRO A 240 -19.64 -13.56 8.16
N ARG A 241 -20.70 -12.77 8.34
CA ARG A 241 -22.08 -13.24 8.19
C ARG A 241 -22.47 -13.23 6.71
N THR A 242 -22.51 -14.41 6.09
CA THR A 242 -22.80 -14.57 4.65
C THR A 242 -24.18 -15.19 4.38
N GLY A 243 -25.01 -15.38 5.42
CA GLY A 243 -26.28 -16.11 5.31
C GLY A 243 -26.13 -17.63 5.22
N ALA A 244 -24.90 -18.14 5.09
CA ALA A 244 -24.58 -19.56 5.16
C ALA A 244 -23.27 -19.79 5.95
N PRO A 245 -22.96 -21.04 6.36
CA PRO A 245 -21.73 -21.31 7.08
C PRO A 245 -20.48 -21.09 6.20
N VAL A 246 -19.51 -20.30 6.69
CA VAL A 246 -18.21 -20.08 6.02
C VAL A 246 -17.29 -21.25 6.30
N ARG A 247 -16.95 -22.01 5.26
CA ARG A 247 -16.17 -23.26 5.38
C ARG A 247 -14.68 -23.08 5.14
N GLU A 248 -14.27 -22.04 4.42
CA GLU A 248 -12.86 -21.85 4.07
C GLU A 248 -12.38 -20.45 4.41
N HIS A 249 -11.16 -20.38 4.96
CA HIS A 249 -10.44 -19.13 5.19
C HIS A 249 -9.04 -19.24 4.62
N ARG A 250 -8.57 -18.21 3.91
CA ARG A 250 -7.19 -18.14 3.43
C ARG A 250 -6.39 -17.22 4.33
N LEU A 251 -5.36 -17.78 4.96
CA LEU A 251 -4.41 -17.08 5.81
C LEU A 251 -3.28 -16.52 4.96
N TYR A 252 -2.89 -15.29 5.26
CA TYR A 252 -1.75 -14.62 4.65
C TYR A 252 -0.75 -14.25 5.74
N LEU A 253 0.53 -14.52 5.47
CA LEU A 253 1.66 -14.10 6.29
C LEU A 253 2.55 -13.18 5.47
N ASN A 254 2.93 -12.03 6.02
CA ASN A 254 3.84 -11.08 5.39
C ASN A 254 3.38 -10.73 3.95
N GLY A 255 2.06 -10.53 3.79
CA GLY A 255 1.41 -10.22 2.52
C GLY A 255 1.27 -11.39 1.54
N ARG A 256 1.78 -12.59 1.85
CA ARG A 256 1.75 -13.77 0.97
C ARG A 256 0.76 -14.82 1.47
N PRO A 257 0.06 -15.55 0.58
CA PRO A 257 -0.77 -16.67 1.00
C PRO A 257 0.09 -17.73 1.71
N ALA A 258 -0.30 -18.11 2.93
CA ALA A 258 0.41 -19.11 3.73
C ALA A 258 -0.32 -20.45 3.73
N THR A 259 -1.63 -20.45 4.03
CA THR A 259 -2.43 -21.67 4.04
C THR A 259 -3.91 -21.38 3.78
N THR A 260 -4.68 -22.41 3.45
CA THR A 260 -6.14 -22.38 3.41
C THR A 260 -6.69 -23.32 4.47
N ILE A 261 -7.42 -22.75 5.43
CA ILE A 261 -8.07 -23.45 6.53
C ILE A 261 -9.43 -23.90 6.02
N VAL A 262 -9.69 -25.21 6.03
CA VAL A 262 -10.94 -25.81 5.57
C VAL A 262 -11.64 -26.47 6.75
N TRP A 263 -12.86 -26.03 7.03
CA TRP A 263 -13.74 -26.62 8.02
C TRP A 263 -14.59 -27.72 7.39
N GLY A 264 -14.84 -28.78 8.15
CA GLY A 264 -15.72 -29.88 7.74
C GLY A 264 -17.19 -29.48 7.66
N ALA A 265 -18.09 -30.45 7.85
CA ALA A 265 -19.54 -30.25 7.72
C ALA A 265 -20.10 -29.14 8.62
N GLU A 266 -19.51 -28.92 9.79
CA GLU A 266 -19.94 -27.94 10.79
C GLU A 266 -18.78 -26.98 11.11
N PRO A 267 -18.68 -25.82 10.43
CA PRO A 267 -17.72 -24.80 10.80
C PRO A 267 -18.14 -24.12 12.13
N PRO A 268 -17.20 -23.45 12.82
CA PRO A 268 -17.50 -22.75 14.07
C PRO A 268 -18.64 -21.75 13.90
N ALA A 269 -19.70 -21.85 14.72
CA ALA A 269 -20.87 -20.96 14.65
C ALA A 269 -20.60 -19.52 15.13
N GLY A 270 -19.41 -19.28 15.71
CA GLY A 270 -18.98 -17.99 16.24
C GLY A 270 -17.49 -17.81 16.03
N THR A 271 -16.72 -17.79 17.11
CA THR A 271 -15.27 -17.64 17.01
C THR A 271 -14.64 -18.89 16.39
N ALA A 272 -13.90 -18.70 15.31
CA ALA A 272 -13.01 -19.69 14.73
C ALA A 272 -11.61 -19.54 15.32
N THR A 273 -10.88 -20.66 15.46
CA THR A 273 -9.51 -20.67 15.97
C THR A 273 -8.60 -21.49 15.06
N TYR A 274 -7.31 -21.16 15.03
CA TYR A 274 -6.32 -21.93 14.28
C TYR A 274 -4.95 -21.76 14.90
N THR A 275 -4.22 -22.86 15.07
CA THR A 275 -2.83 -22.82 15.52
C THR A 275 -1.93 -23.13 14.34
N MET A 276 -0.99 -22.23 14.09
CA MET A 276 0.05 -22.41 13.10
C MET A 276 1.38 -22.71 13.77
N THR A 277 2.08 -23.74 13.31
CA THR A 277 3.45 -24.02 13.77
C THR A 277 4.43 -23.06 13.13
N ILE A 278 5.34 -22.50 13.93
CA ILE A 278 6.41 -21.62 13.49
C ILE A 278 7.74 -22.20 13.94
N THR A 279 8.69 -22.31 13.02
CA THR A 279 10.04 -22.83 13.28
C THR A 279 11.11 -21.76 13.21
N ASP A 280 10.74 -20.53 12.84
CA ASP A 280 11.67 -19.41 12.75
C ASP A 280 12.20 -19.00 14.12
N PRO A 281 13.39 -18.39 14.18
CA PRO A 281 14.00 -17.97 15.42
C PRO A 281 13.14 -16.99 16.24
N PRO A 282 13.27 -17.00 17.58
CA PRO A 282 12.76 -15.93 18.43
C PRO A 282 13.12 -14.54 17.92
N GLY A 283 12.20 -13.59 18.04
CA GLY A 283 12.34 -12.24 17.49
C GLY A 283 11.85 -12.08 16.05
N THR A 284 11.47 -13.16 15.36
CA THR A 284 10.89 -13.07 14.01
C THR A 284 9.52 -12.39 14.07
N ARG A 285 9.34 -11.31 13.31
CA ARG A 285 8.07 -10.56 13.21
C ARG A 285 7.20 -11.16 12.09
N TYR A 286 5.92 -11.35 12.38
CA TYR A 286 4.91 -11.79 11.42
C TYR A 286 3.76 -10.79 11.33
N SER A 287 3.38 -10.43 10.10
CA SER A 287 2.11 -9.76 9.81
C SER A 287 1.09 -10.75 9.26
N ILE A 288 -0.12 -10.74 9.81
CA ILE A 288 -1.12 -11.79 9.65
C ILE A 288 -2.46 -11.16 9.32
N LYS A 289 -3.09 -11.62 8.23
CA LYS A 289 -4.48 -11.32 7.88
C LYS A 289 -5.12 -12.52 7.22
N LEU A 290 -6.44 -12.57 7.22
CA LEU A 290 -7.16 -13.66 6.56
C LEU A 290 -8.42 -13.16 5.87
N ARG A 291 -8.92 -13.95 4.92
CA ARG A 291 -10.18 -13.68 4.22
C ARG A 291 -11.01 -14.95 4.09
N ALA A 292 -12.31 -14.80 4.04
CA ALA A 292 -13.25 -15.91 3.91
C ALA A 292 -13.57 -16.24 2.44
N LYS A 293 -13.81 -17.51 2.15
CA LYS A 293 -14.47 -17.94 0.92
C LYS A 293 -15.97 -17.77 1.08
N LEU A 294 -16.58 -17.02 0.18
CA LEU A 294 -18.01 -16.73 0.20
C LEU A 294 -18.80 -17.83 -0.54
N THR A 295 -20.12 -17.80 -0.37
CA THR A 295 -21.05 -18.78 -0.95
C THR A 295 -21.09 -18.75 -2.47
N ASP A 296 -20.76 -17.62 -3.08
CA ASP A 296 -20.61 -17.44 -4.53
C ASP A 296 -19.29 -17.99 -5.07
N GLY A 297 -18.44 -18.56 -4.21
CA GLY A 297 -17.13 -19.09 -4.55
C GLY A 297 -16.04 -18.01 -4.73
N ARG A 298 -16.34 -16.73 -4.50
CA ARG A 298 -15.32 -15.67 -4.49
C ARG A 298 -14.70 -15.55 -3.11
N TRP A 299 -13.55 -14.90 -3.07
CA TRP A 299 -12.93 -14.54 -1.80
C TRP A 299 -13.39 -13.15 -1.38
N GLY A 300 -13.83 -13.04 -0.14
CA GLY A 300 -14.23 -11.76 0.45
C GLY A 300 -13.04 -10.88 0.83
N ASP A 301 -13.37 -9.82 1.55
CA ASP A 301 -12.44 -8.82 2.05
C ASP A 301 -11.48 -9.41 3.09
N PHE A 302 -10.35 -8.74 3.28
CA PHE A 302 -9.40 -9.09 4.31
C PHE A 302 -9.85 -8.58 5.68
N SER A 303 -9.52 -9.38 6.71
CA SER A 303 -9.54 -8.92 8.10
C SER A 303 -8.56 -7.76 8.31
N ALA A 304 -8.71 -7.04 9.43
CA ALA A 304 -7.62 -6.23 9.99
C ALA A 304 -6.33 -7.07 10.09
N GLN A 305 -5.19 -6.42 9.88
CA GLN A 305 -3.90 -7.07 10.06
C GLN A 305 -3.55 -7.15 11.55
N ARG A 306 -2.90 -8.25 11.94
CA ARG A 306 -2.26 -8.41 13.25
C ARG A 306 -0.79 -8.67 13.08
N THR A 307 -0.02 -8.11 14.00
CA THR A 307 1.43 -8.27 14.03
C THR A 307 1.83 -8.95 15.32
N VAL A 308 2.65 -9.98 15.23
CA VAL A 308 3.19 -10.71 16.38
C VAL A 308 4.69 -10.92 16.19
N VAL A 309 5.41 -11.11 17.29
CA VAL A 309 6.83 -11.45 17.28
C VAL A 309 6.98 -12.80 17.97
N VAL A 310 7.69 -13.73 17.35
CA VAL A 310 7.96 -15.06 17.90
C VAL A 310 8.74 -14.93 19.21
N GLU A 311 8.29 -15.66 20.23
CA GLU A 311 8.94 -15.76 21.55
C GLU A 311 10.10 -16.77 21.58
#